data_AF-A0A962JHI1-F1
#
_entry.id   AF-A0A962JHI1-F1
#
_cell.length_a   1.000
_cell.length_b   1.000
_cell.length_c   1.000
_cell.angle_alpha   90.00
_cell.angle_beta   90.00
_cell.angle_gamma   90.00
#
_symmetry.space_group_name_H-M   'P 1'
#
loop_
_entity.id
_entity.type
_entity.pdbx_description
1 polymer ?
#
loop_
_entity_poly.entity_id
_entity_poly.type
_entity_poly.pdbx_seq_one_letter_code
_entity_poly.pdbx_strand_id
1 'polypeptide(L)'
;ARFAAIQYDIQDAASLPFQVAVSMDGSETRQMQVTTGSSVYNIELRLVAEEVIRLPAGEVRTLHLQGQRVNLGTGQRQQGYDVWLAPDYRNFPVKFSGPTSKGDVLEYRIRSLSFEGQTVLGKDIKPEPDSPDNDIIPKELLEHHDIKPTYEPVLDIGEDAP
;
A
#
# COMPACT_ATOMS: atom_id res chain seq x y z
N ALA A 1 -10.11 20.34 24.73
CA ALA A 1 -9.77 19.46 23.60
C ALA A 1 -10.37 20.08 22.34
N ARG A 2 -9.58 20.28 21.28
CA ARG A 2 -10.10 20.72 19.97
C ARG A 2 -10.51 19.45 19.24
N PHE A 3 -11.80 19.25 19.03
CA PHE A 3 -12.30 18.14 18.21
C PHE A 3 -12.05 18.50 16.74
N ALA A 4 -11.31 17.66 16.02
CA ALA A 4 -11.12 17.82 14.59
C ALA A 4 -12.18 16.99 13.84
N ALA A 5 -12.78 17.59 12.81
CA ALA A 5 -13.77 16.89 11.99
C ALA A 5 -13.09 15.79 11.16
N ILE A 6 -13.55 14.56 11.35
CA ILE A 6 -13.18 13.41 10.53
C ILE A 6 -14.08 13.41 9.30
N GLN A 7 -13.48 13.27 8.12
CA GLN A 7 -14.21 13.15 6.87
C GLN A 7 -14.80 11.74 6.73
N TYR A 8 -15.97 11.62 6.09
CA TYR A 8 -16.69 10.35 5.92
C TYR A 8 -15.90 9.32 5.09
N ASP A 9 -14.93 9.77 4.30
CA ASP A 9 -14.12 8.97 3.38
C ASP A 9 -12.68 8.75 3.89
N ILE A 10 -12.45 8.89 5.21
CA ILE A 10 -11.14 8.64 5.82
C ILE A 10 -10.63 7.22 5.50
N GLN A 11 -9.36 7.12 5.11
CA GLN A 11 -8.74 5.87 4.68
C GLN A 11 -7.73 5.35 5.72
N ASP A 12 -7.43 4.05 5.68
CA ASP A 12 -6.30 3.52 6.45
C ASP A 12 -4.97 4.00 5.84
N ALA A 13 -4.00 4.36 6.69
CA ALA A 13 -2.71 4.88 6.25
C ALA A 13 -1.91 3.90 5.37
N ALA A 14 -2.05 2.58 5.56
CA ALA A 14 -1.40 1.58 4.71
C ALA A 14 -2.02 1.51 3.30
N SER A 15 -3.29 1.92 3.15
CA SER A 15 -3.96 1.97 1.85
C SER A 15 -3.63 3.23 1.04
N LEU A 16 -2.97 4.24 1.64
CA LEU A 16 -2.68 5.55 1.05
C LEU A 16 -2.15 5.46 -0.40
N PRO A 17 -1.13 4.66 -0.72
CA PRO A 17 -0.58 4.63 -2.08
C PRO A 17 -1.58 4.15 -3.13
N PHE A 18 -2.47 3.23 -2.76
CA PHE A 18 -3.54 2.73 -3.63
C PHE A 18 -4.68 3.75 -3.77
N GLN A 19 -5.04 4.43 -2.69
CA GLN A 19 -6.04 5.50 -2.74
C GLN A 19 -5.59 6.66 -3.63
N VAL A 20 -4.31 6.97 -3.61
CA VAL A 20 -3.69 7.95 -4.51
C VAL A 20 -3.73 7.46 -5.96
N ALA A 21 -3.39 6.20 -6.22
CA ALA A 21 -3.45 5.62 -7.56
C ALA A 21 -4.85 5.74 -8.20
N VAL A 22 -5.90 5.53 -7.41
CA VAL A 22 -7.31 5.61 -7.87
C VAL A 22 -7.80 7.04 -8.01
N SER A 23 -7.32 7.97 -7.17
CA SER A 23 -7.84 9.34 -7.10
C SER A 23 -7.04 10.38 -7.87
N MET A 24 -5.87 10.03 -8.41
CA MET A 24 -5.09 10.92 -9.26
C MET A 24 -5.73 11.04 -10.65
N ASP A 25 -6.31 12.21 -10.91
CA ASP A 25 -7.01 12.59 -12.15
C ASP A 25 -6.21 13.56 -13.03
N GLY A 26 -4.92 13.76 -12.71
CA GLY A 26 -4.07 14.76 -13.37
C GLY A 26 -4.03 16.12 -12.67
N SER A 27 -4.74 16.30 -11.55
CA SER A 27 -4.55 17.45 -10.67
C SER A 27 -3.15 17.49 -10.06
N GLU A 28 -2.56 18.69 -9.97
CA GLU A 28 -1.21 18.87 -9.42
C GLU A 28 -1.13 18.60 -7.91
N THR A 29 -2.25 18.66 -7.20
CA THR A 29 -2.30 18.50 -5.74
C THR A 29 -3.50 17.68 -5.32
N ARG A 30 -3.27 16.69 -4.45
CA ARG A 30 -4.28 15.81 -3.87
C ARG A 30 -4.29 15.96 -2.35
N GLN A 31 -5.48 16.05 -1.76
CA GLN A 31 -5.67 16.06 -0.32
C GLN A 31 -6.60 14.92 0.11
N MET A 32 -6.30 14.28 1.25
CA MET A 32 -7.15 13.25 1.84
C MET A 32 -6.87 13.07 3.33
N GLN A 33 -7.83 12.55 4.07
CA GLN A 33 -7.64 12.12 5.46
C GLN A 33 -7.25 10.64 5.54
N VAL A 34 -6.26 10.35 6.38
CA VAL A 34 -5.89 8.97 6.72
C VAL A 34 -5.85 8.77 8.23
N THR A 35 -6.12 7.55 8.67
CA THR A 35 -6.00 7.11 10.06
C THR A 35 -4.94 6.02 10.21
N THR A 36 -4.22 6.05 11.33
CA THR A 36 -3.34 4.94 11.78
C THR A 36 -4.00 4.12 12.90
N GLY A 37 -5.32 4.25 13.08
CA GLY A 37 -6.08 3.72 14.21
C GLY A 37 -5.96 4.56 15.49
N SER A 38 -4.77 5.09 15.77
CA SER A 38 -4.48 5.92 16.96
C SER A 38 -4.52 7.44 16.70
N SER A 39 -4.47 7.87 15.45
CA SER A 39 -4.39 9.28 15.07
C SER A 39 -4.92 9.49 13.65
N VAL A 40 -5.43 10.69 13.40
CA VAL A 40 -5.89 11.13 12.08
C VAL A 40 -4.94 12.17 11.52
N TYR A 41 -4.64 12.06 10.23
CA TYR A 41 -3.74 12.94 9.51
C TYR A 41 -4.43 13.48 8.25
N ASN A 42 -4.25 14.77 7.98
CA ASN A 42 -4.45 15.30 6.63
C ASN A 42 -3.18 15.04 5.83
N ILE A 43 -3.31 14.36 4.70
CA ILE A 43 -2.25 14.16 3.72
C ILE A 43 -2.46 15.16 2.59
N GLU A 44 -1.37 15.80 2.18
CA GLU A 44 -1.31 16.60 0.96
C GLU A 44 -0.17 16.06 0.10
N LEU A 45 -0.47 15.68 -1.12
CA LEU A 45 0.47 15.16 -2.12
C LEU A 45 0.45 16.06 -3.33
N ARG A 46 1.62 16.26 -3.95
CA ARG A 46 1.79 17.10 -5.13
C ARG A 46 2.62 16.39 -6.17
N LEU A 47 2.22 16.49 -7.43
CA LEU A 47 3.02 15.98 -8.54
C LEU A 47 4.28 16.85 -8.69
N VAL A 48 5.46 16.25 -8.57
CA VAL A 48 6.74 16.97 -8.61
C VAL A 48 7.59 16.62 -9.83
N ALA A 49 7.40 15.43 -10.42
CA ALA A 49 8.11 15.04 -11.62
C ALA A 49 7.39 13.91 -12.39
N GLU A 50 7.65 13.84 -13.69
CA GLU A 50 7.56 12.59 -14.45
C GLU A 50 8.99 12.08 -14.67
N GLU A 51 9.29 10.85 -14.24
CA GLU A 51 10.65 10.31 -14.31
C GLU A 51 10.67 8.80 -14.56
N VAL A 52 11.77 8.31 -15.13
CA VAL A 52 12.03 6.87 -15.24
C VAL A 52 12.90 6.44 -14.06
N ILE A 53 12.39 5.54 -13.22
CA ILE A 53 13.13 5.01 -12.07
C ILE A 53 13.54 3.57 -12.29
N ARG A 54 14.70 3.19 -11.73
CA ARG A 54 15.19 1.81 -11.70
C ARG A 54 14.65 1.09 -10.47
N LEU A 55 13.89 0.03 -10.71
CA LEU A 55 13.33 -0.84 -9.69
C LEU A 55 13.86 -2.27 -9.86
N PRO A 56 13.76 -3.13 -8.84
CA PRO A 56 14.02 -4.56 -9.00
C PRO A 56 13.24 -5.18 -10.17
N ALA A 57 12.06 -4.63 -10.45
CA ALA A 57 11.15 -5.02 -11.51
C ALA A 57 11.57 -4.56 -12.93
N GLY A 58 12.60 -3.71 -13.05
CA GLY A 58 13.05 -3.08 -14.29
C GLY A 58 13.00 -1.54 -14.24
N GLU A 59 13.23 -0.91 -15.38
CA GLU A 59 13.04 0.54 -15.55
C GLU A 59 11.56 0.85 -15.79
N VAL A 60 11.02 1.83 -15.06
CA VAL A 60 9.59 2.17 -15.09
C VAL A 60 9.41 3.67 -15.20
N ARG A 61 8.61 4.13 -16.16
CA ARG A 61 8.13 5.52 -16.22
C ARG A 61 7.12 5.74 -15.09
N THR A 62 7.29 6.83 -14.35
CA THR A 62 6.52 7.12 -13.14
C THR A 62 6.12 8.59 -13.03
N LEU A 63 4.99 8.83 -12.37
CA LEU A 63 4.60 10.10 -11.78
C LEU A 63 5.10 10.11 -10.33
N HIS A 64 6.01 11.01 -9.99
CA HIS A 64 6.52 11.19 -8.64
C HIS A 64 5.68 12.23 -7.90
N LEU A 65 5.03 11.79 -6.83
CA LEU A 65 4.25 12.60 -5.93
C LEU A 65 5.02 12.79 -4.62
N GLN A 66 5.17 14.03 -4.18
CA GLN A 66 5.76 14.36 -2.89
C GLN A 66 4.70 14.99 -1.99
N GLY A 67 4.74 14.65 -0.70
CA GLY A 67 3.72 15.04 0.23
C GLY A 67 4.18 15.29 1.66
N GLN A 68 3.21 15.79 2.40
CA GLN A 68 3.30 16.09 3.81
C GLN A 68 2.05 15.56 4.52
N ARG A 69 2.21 15.22 5.80
CA ARG A 69 1.09 14.93 6.69
C ARG A 69 0.98 15.96 7.80
N VAL A 70 -0.23 16.25 8.23
CA VAL A 70 -0.54 17.08 9.39
C VAL A 70 -1.40 16.27 10.35
N ASN A 71 -0.91 16.01 11.56
CA ASN A 71 -1.70 15.34 12.60
C ASN A 71 -2.84 16.29 13.04
N LEU A 72 -4.09 15.86 12.92
CA LEU A 72 -5.25 16.70 13.23
C LEU A 72 -5.42 16.98 14.72
N GLY A 73 -4.94 16.11 15.59
CA GLY A 73 -5.01 16.28 17.04
C GLY A 73 -3.97 17.25 17.59
N THR A 74 -2.76 17.26 17.02
CA THR A 74 -1.63 18.07 17.51
C THR A 74 -1.26 19.25 16.61
N GLY A 75 -1.69 19.25 15.35
CA GLY A 75 -1.26 20.20 14.32
C GLY A 75 0.17 19.97 13.81
N GLN A 76 0.86 18.92 14.29
CA GLN A 76 2.24 18.64 13.91
C GLN A 76 2.32 18.26 12.42
N ARG A 77 3.18 18.96 11.69
CA ARG A 77 3.45 18.71 10.27
C ARG A 77 4.71 17.85 10.12
N GLN A 78 4.68 16.92 9.18
CA GLN A 78 5.81 16.09 8.82
C GLN A 78 5.87 15.92 7.29
N GLN A 79 7.03 16.20 6.71
CA GLN A 79 7.30 16.05 5.27
C GLN A 79 7.97 14.69 4.99
N GLY A 80 8.20 14.40 3.70
CA GLY A 80 8.97 13.25 3.25
C GLY A 80 8.12 12.02 2.94
N TYR A 81 6.86 12.22 2.56
CA TYR A 81 6.04 11.18 1.97
C TYR A 81 6.18 11.25 0.46
N ASP A 82 6.64 10.18 -0.17
CA ASP A 82 6.83 10.13 -1.61
C ASP A 82 6.16 8.88 -2.18
N VAL A 83 5.41 9.03 -3.27
CA VAL A 83 4.71 7.96 -3.96
C VAL A 83 5.08 8.04 -5.43
N TRP A 84 5.48 6.92 -6.02
CA TRP A 84 5.69 6.80 -7.46
C TRP A 84 4.61 5.92 -8.07
N LEU A 85 3.80 6.51 -8.93
CA LEU A 85 2.76 5.81 -9.68
C LEU A 85 3.25 5.50 -11.07
N ALA A 86 3.00 4.30 -11.57
CA ALA A 86 3.36 3.96 -12.94
C ALA A 86 2.14 4.11 -13.87
N PRO A 87 2.02 5.21 -14.64
CA PRO A 87 0.84 5.50 -15.45
C PRO A 87 0.58 4.43 -16.52
N ASP A 88 1.65 3.83 -17.05
CA ASP A 88 1.56 2.77 -18.06
C ASP A 88 1.03 1.44 -17.48
N TYR A 89 0.90 1.35 -16.15
CA TYR A 89 0.36 0.21 -15.41
C TYR A 89 -0.86 0.62 -14.56
N ARG A 90 -1.80 1.39 -15.13
CA ARG A 90 -3.04 1.82 -14.45
C ARG A 90 -2.78 2.62 -13.17
N ASN A 91 -1.76 3.48 -13.19
CA ASN A 91 -1.27 4.24 -12.03
C ASN A 91 -0.84 3.38 -10.83
N PHE A 92 -0.52 2.10 -11.03
CA PHE A 92 -0.15 1.22 -9.91
C PHE A 92 1.04 1.82 -9.12
N PRO A 93 0.98 1.84 -7.78
CA PRO A 93 2.07 2.38 -6.97
C PRO A 93 3.26 1.41 -7.00
N VAL A 94 4.37 1.84 -7.61
CA VAL A 94 5.55 1.00 -7.82
C VAL A 94 6.67 1.26 -6.81
N LYS A 95 6.63 2.41 -6.14
CA LYS A 95 7.52 2.75 -5.03
C LYS A 95 6.80 3.70 -4.07
N PHE A 96 7.13 3.59 -2.79
CA PHE A 96 6.73 4.56 -1.78
C PHE A 96 7.84 4.71 -0.76
N SER A 97 7.97 5.92 -0.25
CA SER A 97 8.85 6.26 0.86
C SER A 97 8.10 7.14 1.84
N GLY A 98 8.27 6.91 3.13
CA GLY A 98 7.61 7.75 4.13
C GLY A 98 8.18 7.52 5.51
N PRO A 99 8.17 8.54 6.37
CA PRO A 99 8.62 8.36 7.73
C PRO A 99 7.61 7.56 8.56
N THR A 100 8.14 6.67 9.38
CA THR A 100 7.42 5.93 10.41
C THR A 100 7.17 6.81 11.64
N SER A 101 6.37 6.32 12.59
CA SER A 101 6.14 6.99 13.87
C SER A 101 7.42 7.15 14.71
N LYS A 102 8.45 6.32 14.48
CA LYS A 102 9.74 6.36 15.18
C LYS A 102 10.78 7.26 14.51
N GLY A 103 10.47 7.82 13.35
CA GLY A 103 11.38 8.68 12.58
C GLY A 103 12.22 7.93 11.54
N ASP A 104 12.21 6.60 11.54
CA ASP A 104 12.82 5.81 10.46
C ASP A 104 12.06 5.99 9.14
N VAL A 105 12.72 5.78 8.01
CA VAL A 105 12.09 5.80 6.69
C VAL A 105 11.65 4.39 6.32
N LEU A 106 10.36 4.20 6.13
CA LEU A 106 9.83 3.02 5.45
C LEU A 106 9.93 3.25 3.95
N GLU A 107 10.52 2.30 3.23
CA GLU A 107 10.51 2.29 1.77
C GLU A 107 10.05 0.92 1.29
N TYR A 108 9.16 0.90 0.31
CA TYR A 108 8.86 -0.30 -0.45
C TYR A 108 9.04 -0.04 -1.94
N ARG A 109 9.45 -1.08 -2.66
CA ARG A 109 9.67 -1.09 -4.11
C ARG A 109 9.06 -2.35 -4.68
N ILE A 110 8.39 -2.22 -5.82
CA ILE A 110 7.80 -3.38 -6.47
C ILE A 110 8.90 -4.30 -7.00
N ARG A 111 8.68 -5.61 -6.81
CA ARG A 111 9.52 -6.67 -7.39
C ARG A 111 8.92 -7.15 -8.70
N SER A 112 7.67 -7.58 -8.70
CA SER A 112 6.95 -7.95 -9.93
C SER A 112 5.51 -7.42 -9.87
N LEU A 113 4.90 -7.27 -11.05
CA LEU A 113 3.49 -6.91 -11.18
C LEU A 113 2.83 -7.84 -12.19
N SER A 114 1.67 -8.38 -11.81
CA SER A 114 0.85 -9.21 -12.69
C SER A 114 -0.59 -8.74 -12.68
N PHE A 115 -1.21 -8.71 -13.86
CA PHE A 115 -2.64 -8.47 -14.01
C PHE A 115 -3.26 -9.74 -14.60
N GLU A 116 -4.33 -10.26 -13.98
CA GLU A 116 -5.07 -11.42 -14.48
C GLU A 116 -4.17 -12.64 -14.77
N GLY A 117 -3.16 -12.86 -13.93
CA GLY A 117 -2.19 -13.96 -14.08
C GLY A 117 -1.05 -13.69 -15.08
N GLN A 118 -1.09 -12.59 -15.82
CA GLN A 118 -0.02 -12.21 -16.74
C GLN A 118 0.94 -11.21 -16.09
N THR A 119 2.22 -11.60 -15.95
CA THR A 119 3.28 -10.70 -15.48
C THR A 119 3.53 -9.59 -16.50
N VAL A 120 3.33 -8.34 -16.07
CA VAL A 120 3.52 -7.13 -16.90
C VAL A 120 4.80 -6.37 -16.56
N LEU A 121 5.38 -6.62 -15.39
CA LEU A 121 6.64 -6.03 -14.93
C LEU A 121 7.43 -7.04 -14.07
N GLY A 122 8.76 -7.09 -14.22
CA GLY A 122 9.62 -8.02 -13.47
C GLY A 122 9.65 -9.45 -14.01
N LYS A 123 9.49 -9.65 -15.33
CA LYS A 123 9.46 -10.97 -15.99
C LYS A 123 10.73 -11.81 -15.79
N ASP A 124 11.88 -11.16 -15.59
CA ASP A 124 13.19 -11.82 -15.47
C ASP A 124 13.62 -12.11 -14.03
N ILE A 125 12.71 -11.91 -13.07
CA ILE A 125 13.01 -12.14 -11.66
C ILE A 125 12.92 -13.63 -11.38
N LYS A 126 14.04 -14.24 -11.01
CA LYS A 126 14.03 -15.57 -10.41
C LYS A 126 13.10 -15.53 -9.19
N PRO A 127 12.06 -16.39 -9.12
CA PRO A 127 11.30 -16.56 -7.89
C PRO A 127 12.28 -16.78 -6.75
N GLU A 128 12.02 -16.15 -5.59
CA GLU A 128 12.68 -16.70 -4.40
C GLU A 128 12.23 -18.16 -4.29
N PRO A 129 13.13 -19.08 -3.94
CA PRO A 129 12.71 -20.46 -3.69
C PRO A 129 11.58 -20.41 -2.67
N ASP A 130 10.47 -21.09 -2.95
CA ASP A 130 9.42 -21.30 -1.97
C ASP A 130 10.09 -21.94 -0.75
N SER A 131 10.29 -21.15 0.31
CA SER A 131 10.60 -21.70 1.61
C SER A 131 9.43 -22.62 1.92
N PRO A 132 9.62 -23.93 2.13
CA PRO A 132 8.52 -24.75 2.60
C PRO A 132 7.99 -24.10 3.88
N ASP A 133 6.68 -23.80 3.93
CA ASP A 133 5.98 -23.10 5.02
C ASP A 133 6.29 -23.65 6.43
N ASN A 134 6.86 -24.86 6.49
CA ASN A 134 7.23 -25.58 7.70
C ASN A 134 8.41 -24.97 8.48
N ASP A 135 9.24 -24.09 7.88
CA ASP A 135 10.39 -23.49 8.60
C ASP A 135 10.04 -22.17 9.32
N ILE A 136 8.86 -21.60 9.04
CA ILE A 136 8.39 -20.34 9.65
C ILE A 136 7.58 -20.59 10.92
N ILE A 137 6.96 -21.77 11.03
CA ILE A 137 6.19 -22.18 12.20
C ILE A 137 7.18 -22.73 13.24
N PRO A 138 7.30 -22.11 14.43
CA PRO A 138 8.06 -22.68 15.53
C PRO A 138 7.61 -24.13 15.77
N LYS A 139 8.55 -25.06 16.00
CA LYS A 139 8.23 -26.49 16.14
C LYS A 139 7.17 -26.75 17.21
N GLU A 140 7.13 -25.89 18.22
CA GLU A 140 6.17 -25.93 19.32
C GLU A 140 4.72 -25.74 18.84
N LEU A 141 4.49 -25.02 17.73
CA LEU A 141 3.17 -24.82 17.11
C LEU A 141 2.77 -25.96 16.17
N LEU A 142 3.73 -26.77 15.70
CA LEU A 142 3.48 -27.97 14.88
C LEU A 142 3.03 -29.16 15.74
N GLU A 143 3.40 -29.20 17.03
CA GLU A 143 3.11 -30.30 17.95
C GLU A 143 1.70 -30.25 18.57
N HIS A 144 0.97 -29.14 18.40
CA HIS A 144 -0.43 -29.05 18.81
C HIS A 144 -1.37 -29.65 17.76
N HIS A 145 -1.48 -30.98 17.79
CA HIS A 145 -2.54 -31.75 17.14
C HIS A 145 -3.91 -31.45 17.78
N ASP A 146 -4.48 -30.29 17.49
CA ASP A 146 -5.93 -30.02 17.61
C ASP A 146 -6.41 -28.96 16.59
N ILE A 147 -5.69 -28.83 15.48
CA ILE A 147 -6.17 -28.06 14.33
C ILE A 147 -7.17 -28.94 13.59
N LYS A 148 -8.46 -28.64 13.73
CA LYS A 148 -9.53 -29.26 12.94
C LYS A 148 -9.18 -29.21 11.45
N PRO A 149 -9.50 -30.27 10.67
CA PRO A 149 -9.12 -30.35 9.28
C PRO A 149 -9.65 -29.16 8.48
N THR A 150 -8.76 -28.69 7.61
CA THR A 150 -8.95 -27.86 6.42
C THR A 150 -10.39 -27.40 6.17
N TYR A 151 -10.64 -26.10 6.34
CA TYR A 151 -11.85 -25.48 5.80
C TYR A 151 -11.77 -25.54 4.27
N GLU A 152 -12.50 -26.48 3.67
CA GLU A 152 -12.86 -26.39 2.26
C GLU A 152 -13.99 -25.35 2.13
N PRO A 153 -13.81 -24.26 1.38
CA PRO A 153 -14.89 -23.34 1.13
C PRO A 153 -15.98 -24.06 0.34
N VAL A 154 -17.10 -24.34 1.01
CA VAL A 154 -18.32 -24.76 0.33
C VAL A 154 -18.81 -23.52 -0.41
N LEU A 155 -18.72 -23.55 -1.75
CA LEU A 155 -19.45 -22.62 -2.62
C LEU A 155 -20.94 -22.96 -2.48
N ASP A 156 -21.56 -22.44 -1.43
CA ASP A 156 -23.01 -22.41 -1.34
C ASP A 156 -23.47 -21.30 -2.29
N ILE A 157 -24.03 -21.70 -3.43
CA ILE A 157 -24.75 -20.80 -4.33
C ILE A 157 -25.99 -20.41 -3.53
N GLY A 158 -25.88 -19.30 -2.78
CA GLY A 158 -26.98 -18.80 -1.96
C GLY A 158 -28.26 -18.76 -2.78
N GLU A 159 -29.23 -19.57 -2.36
CA GLU A 159 -30.61 -19.43 -2.82
C GLU A 159 -31.04 -17.97 -2.59
N ASP A 160 -31.63 -17.41 -3.64
CA ASP A 160 -32.25 -16.09 -3.66
C ASP A 160 -32.92 -15.75 -2.32
N ALA A 161 -32.52 -14.63 -1.73
CA ALA A 161 -33.28 -14.00 -0.68
C ALA A 161 -34.51 -13.30 -1.30
N PRO A 162 -35.68 -13.33 -0.63
CA PRO A 162 -36.97 -12.87 -1.16
C PRO A 162 -37.07 -11.37 -1.40
#